data_AF-A0A238J0M6-F1
#
_entry.id   AF-A0A238J0M6-F1
#
_cell.length_a   1.000
_cell.length_b   1.000
_cell.length_c   1.000
_cell.angle_alpha   90.00
_cell.angle_beta   90.00
_cell.angle_gamma   90.00
#
_symmetry.space_group_name_H-M   'P 1'
#
loop_
_entity.id
_entity.type
_entity.pdbx_description
1 polymer ?
#
loop_
_entity_poly.entity_id
_entity_poly.type
_entity_poly.pdbx_seq_one_letter_code
_entity_poly.pdbx_strand_id
1 'polypeptide(L)' 'MALIIAALLVLVFAANVVIGSVAGAPILGNVEEMLLLFGASISFVTSVLKKEAERDAAKENQD' A
#
# COMPACT_ATOMS: atom_id res chain seq x y z
N MET A 1 8.97 -1.22 -7.69
CA MET A 1 7.73 -0.62 -8.26
C MET A 1 6.50 -0.83 -7.38
N ALA A 2 6.36 -1.95 -6.66
CA ALA A 2 5.17 -2.18 -5.82
C ALA A 2 4.98 -1.20 -4.63
N LEU A 3 6.02 -0.47 -4.18
CA LEU A 3 5.85 0.63 -3.21
C LEU A 3 5.02 1.79 -3.75
N ILE A 4 5.12 2.10 -5.05
CA ILE A 4 4.31 3.15 -5.68
C ILE A 4 2.84 2.73 -5.68
N ILE A 5 2.57 1.45 -5.95
CA ILE A 5 1.23 0.88 -5.90
C ILE A 5 0.66 0.97 -4.49
N ALA A 6 1.44 0.58 -3.47
CA ALA A 6 1.01 0.72 -2.07
C ALA A 6 0.70 2.18 -1.70
N ALA A 7 1.55 3.12 -2.11
CA ALA A 7 1.34 4.55 -1.86
C ALA A 7 0.06 5.07 -2.54
N LEU A 8 -0.19 4.69 -3.79
CA LEU A 8 -1.40 5.07 -4.52
C LEU A 8 -2.66 4.51 -3.86
N LEU A 9 -2.64 3.24 -3.44
CA LEU A 9 -3.78 2.63 -2.73
C LEU A 9 -4.07 3.36 -1.41
N VAL A 10 -3.04 3.68 -0.62
CA VAL A 10 -3.21 4.47 0.61
C VAL A 10 -3.77 5.86 0.31
N LEU A 11 -3.33 6.50 -0.78
CA LEU A 11 -3.82 7.81 -1.17
C LEU A 11 -5.31 7.77 -1.57
N VAL A 12 -5.73 6.74 -2.29
CA VAL A 12 -7.15 6.51 -2.63
C VAL A 12 -7.98 6.31 -1.36
N PHE A 13 -7.49 5.51 -0.40
CA PHE A 13 -8.15 5.34 0.90
C PHE A 13 -8.30 6.68 1.63
N ALA A 14 -7.22 7.44 1.76
CA ALA A 14 -7.23 8.73 2.45
C ALA A 14 -8.19 9.72 1.80
N ALA A 15 -8.23 9.78 0.47
CA ALA A 15 -9.19 10.60 -0.26
C ALA A 15 -10.64 10.17 0.02
N ASN A 16 -10.93 8.86 0.05
CA ASN A 16 -12.27 8.37 0.37
C ASN A 16 -12.71 8.77 1.78
N VAL A 17 -11.82 8.65 2.78
CA VAL A 17 -12.08 9.05 4.16
C VAL A 17 -12.32 10.55 4.28
N VAL A 18 -11.52 11.38 3.60
CA VAL A 18 -11.71 12.83 3.58
C VAL A 18 -13.06 13.19 2.97
N ILE A 19 -13.43 12.58 1.84
CA ILE A 19 -14.72 12.82 1.19
C ILE A 19 -15.87 12.36 2.10
N GLY A 20 -15.79 11.15 2.66
CA GLY A 20 -16.80 10.61 3.56
C GLY A 20 -16.98 11.45 4.83
N SER A 21 -15.90 11.96 5.41
CA SER A 21 -15.96 12.80 6.62
C SER A 21 -16.52 14.20 6.38
N VAL A 22 -16.25 14.81 5.22
CA VAL A 22 -16.69 16.18 4.91
C VAL A 22 -18.07 16.20 4.26
N ALA A 23 -18.32 15.32 3.28
CA ALA A 23 -19.56 15.30 2.50
C ALA A 23 -20.62 14.34 3.06
N GLY A 24 -20.27 13.49 4.03
CA GLY A 24 -21.17 12.48 4.61
C GLY A 24 -21.50 11.32 3.66
N ALA A 25 -20.86 11.26 2.49
CA ALA A 25 -21.11 10.28 1.44
C ALA A 25 -19.77 9.76 0.88
N PRO A 26 -19.17 8.73 1.50
CA PRO A 26 -17.97 8.10 0.96
C PRO A 26 -18.28 7.38 -0.37
N ILE A 27 -17.29 7.32 -1.27
CA ILE A 27 -17.42 6.66 -2.57
C ILE A 27 -17.29 5.13 -2.42
N LEU A 28 -16.34 4.69 -1.59
CA LEU A 28 -16.16 3.30 -1.18
C LEU A 28 -16.84 3.07 0.17
N GLY A 29 -17.54 1.94 0.31
CA GLY A 29 -18.09 1.50 1.58
C GLY A 29 -17.03 0.83 2.47
N ASN A 30 -17.44 0.49 3.69
CA ASN A 30 -16.54 -0.06 4.70
C ASN A 30 -15.83 -1.34 4.23
N VAL A 31 -16.51 -2.22 3.50
CA VAL A 31 -15.92 -3.50 3.05
C VAL A 31 -14.87 -3.25 1.98
N GLU A 32 -15.16 -2.37 1.03
CA GLU A 32 -14.26 -2.00 -0.06
C GLU A 32 -13.02 -1.27 0.46
N GLU A 33 -13.18 -0.39 1.46
CA GLU A 33 -12.06 0.25 2.16
C GLU A 33 -11.13 -0.77 2.83
N MET A 34 -11.69 -1.77 3.53
CA MET A 34 -10.89 -2.82 4.18
C MET A 34 -10.13 -3.66 3.15
N LEU A 35 -10.76 -4.02 2.03
CA LEU A 35 -10.11 -4.76 0.94
C LEU A 35 -9.00 -3.93 0.27
N LEU A 36 -9.22 -2.63 0.10
CA LEU A 36 -8.24 -1.72 -0.49
C LEU A 36 -7.02 -1.54 0.43
N LEU A 37 -7.23 -1.39 1.75
CA LEU A 37 -6.15 -1.39 2.74
C LEU A 37 -5.41 -2.73 2.79
N PHE A 38 -6.12 -3.85 2.64
CA PHE A 38 -5.50 -5.17 2.57
C PHE A 38 -4.57 -5.29 1.36
N GLY A 39 -5.02 -4.86 0.17
CA GLY A 39 -4.19 -4.80 -1.04
C GLY A 39 -2.98 -3.88 -0.89
N ALA A 40 -3.15 -2.73 -0.21
CA ALA A 40 -2.06 -1.81 0.09
C ALA A 40 -1.00 -2.46 1.00
N SER A 41 -1.44 -3.16 2.05
CA SER A 41 -0.57 -3.89 2.99
C SER A 41 0.25 -4.96 2.29
N ILE A 42 -0.38 -5.81 1.48
CA ILE A 42 0.33 -6.85 0.71
C ILE A 42 1.37 -6.21 -0.23
N SER A 43 0.98 -5.17 -0.97
CA SER A 43 1.87 -4.47 -1.90
C SER A 43 3.07 -3.86 -1.19
N PHE A 44 2.86 -3.31 0.01
CA PHE A 44 3.92 -2.75 0.84
C PHE A 44 4.87 -3.85 1.34
N VAL A 45 4.35 -4.89 2.00
CA VAL A 45 5.15 -5.98 2.58
C VAL A 45 5.97 -6.69 1.51
N THR A 46 5.35 -7.08 0.40
CA THR A 46 6.05 -7.75 -0.71
C THR A 46 7.16 -6.89 -1.30
N SER A 47 6.97 -5.57 -1.37
CA SER A 47 8.01 -4.65 -1.82
C SER A 47 9.17 -4.54 -0.86
N VAL A 48 8.89 -4.49 0.44
CA VAL A 48 9.92 -4.41 1.48
C VAL A 48 10.76 -5.69 1.46
N LEU A 49 10.12 -6.86 1.50
CA LEU A 49 10.81 -8.15 1.45
C LEU A 49 11.67 -8.29 0.19
N LYS A 50 11.16 -7.85 -0.96
CA LYS A 50 11.95 -7.84 -2.21
C LYS A 50 13.19 -6.95 -2.10
N LYS A 51 13.06 -5.74 -1.54
CA LYS A 51 14.20 -4.84 -1.33
C LYS A 51 15.22 -5.38 -0.34
N GLU A 52 14.77 -6.08 0.69
CA GLU A 52 15.65 -6.72 1.66
C GLU A 52 16.43 -7.86 1.02
N ALA A 53 15.75 -8.75 0.28
CA ALA A 53 16.40 -9.84 -0.45
C ALA A 53 17.43 -9.33 -1.47
N GLU A 54 17.11 -8.28 -2.24
CA GLU A 54 18.05 -7.64 -3.17
C GLU A 54 19.30 -7.10 -2.46
N ARG A 55 19.14 -6.50 -1.28
CA ARG A 55 20.25 -5.96 -0.49
C ARG A 55 21.13 -7.08 0.08
N ASP A 56 20.52 -8.16 0.54
CA ASP A 56 21.27 -9.27 1.15
C ASP A 56 22.05 -10.05 0.09
N ALA A 57 21.45 -10.29 -1.10
CA ALA A 57 22.15 -10.84 -2.25
C ALA A 57 23.30 -9.95 -2.75
N ALA A 58 23.15 -8.63 -2.68
CA ALA A 58 24.23 -7.70 -3.04
C ALA A 58 25.41 -7.75 -2.07
N LYS A 59 25.18 -8.08 -0.78
CA LYS A 59 26.25 -8.25 0.21
C LYS A 59 27.01 -9.57 0.02
N GLU A 60 26.31 -10.66 -0.26
CA GLU A 60 26.94 -11.98 -0.49
C GLU A 60 27.92 -11.96 -1.67
N ASN A 61 27.64 -11.18 -2.72
CA ASN A 61 28.54 -11.04 -3.87
C ASN A 61 29.77 -10.12 -3.61
N GLN A 62 29.89 -9.51 -2.42
CA GLN A 62 31.01 -8.64 -2.05
C GLN A 62 32.00 -9.29 -1.08
N ASP A 63 31.68 -10.46 -0.52
CA ASP A 63 32.56 -11.30 0.32
C ASP A 63 33.29 -12.37 -0.50
#